data_AF-A0A972B2B0-F1
#
_entry.id   AF-A0A972B2B0-F1
#
_cell.length_a   1.000
_cell.length_b   1.000
_cell.length_c   1.000
_cell.angle_alpha   90.00
_cell.angle_beta   90.00
_cell.angle_gamma   90.00
#
_symmetry.space_group_name_H-M   'P 1'
#
loop_
_entity.id
_entity.type
_entity.pdbx_description
1 polymer ?
#
loop_
_entity_poly.entity_id
_entity_poly.type
_entity_poly.pdbx_seq_one_letter_code
_entity_poly.pdbx_strand_id
1 'polypeptide(L)' 'MNKVILISIGAAISFGFAAINYAASGSLRAVQLGELTLVCVMKDEARVIDPKLVVDFVDGVWVFKAGSAKNCSVKPSK' A
#
# COMPACT_ATOMS: atom_id res chain seq x y z
N MET A 1 8.31 42.92 22.56
CA MET A 1 8.57 41.63 23.23
C MET A 1 7.26 40.87 23.35
N ASN A 2 7.04 39.84 22.52
CA ASN A 2 6.32 38.63 22.92
C ASN A 2 6.31 37.58 21.79
N LYS A 3 6.88 36.42 22.12
CA LYS A 3 6.53 35.05 21.72
C LYS A 3 6.96 34.55 20.32
N VAL A 4 8.10 33.85 20.38
CA VAL A 4 8.59 32.78 19.49
C VAL A 4 7.56 31.63 19.41
N ILE A 5 7.51 30.92 18.26
CA ILE A 5 7.42 29.44 18.06
C ILE A 5 7.22 29.23 16.54
N LEU A 6 8.26 28.94 15.74
CA LEU A 6 8.86 27.62 15.40
C LEU A 6 7.91 26.60 14.74
N ILE A 7 8.15 26.40 13.43
CA ILE A 7 8.17 25.13 12.67
C ILE A 7 6.88 24.29 12.60
N SER A 8 6.36 24.07 11.39
CA SER A 8 6.32 22.71 10.79
C SER A 8 5.98 22.73 9.29
N ILE A 9 6.97 22.35 8.50
CA ILE A 9 6.88 21.87 7.13
C ILE A 9 6.02 20.60 7.12
N GLY A 10 5.19 20.42 6.09
CA GLY A 10 4.69 19.09 5.72
C GLY A 10 3.26 18.79 6.14
N ALA A 11 2.30 19.27 5.35
CA ALA A 11 0.98 18.66 5.27
C ALA A 11 0.67 18.30 3.81
N ALA A 12 1.57 17.53 3.18
CA ALA A 12 1.19 16.67 2.06
C ALA A 12 0.53 15.42 2.66
N ILE A 13 -0.65 15.58 3.25
CA ILE A 13 -1.48 14.45 3.64
C ILE A 13 -2.27 14.08 2.40
N SER A 14 -1.61 13.27 1.57
CA SER A 14 -2.20 12.53 0.46
C SER A 14 -3.50 11.90 0.94
N PHE A 15 -4.62 12.37 0.37
CA PHE A 15 -5.93 11.77 0.52
C PHE A 15 -5.83 10.33 0.06
N GLY A 16 -5.70 9.41 1.03
CA GLY A 16 -5.87 7.99 0.83
C GLY A 16 -7.31 7.77 0.42
N PHE A 17 -7.55 7.70 -0.88
CA PHE A 17 -8.84 7.30 -1.40
C PHE A 17 -9.10 5.86 -0.95
N ALA A 18 -9.98 5.79 0.04
CA ALA A 18 -10.66 4.61 0.50
C ALA A 18 -11.47 4.00 -0.66
N ALA A 19 -10.87 3.05 -1.34
CA ALA A 19 -11.53 2.00 -2.07
C ALA A 19 -10.51 0.86 -2.03
N ILE A 20 -10.71 -0.21 -1.26
CA ILE A 20 -11.37 -1.42 -1.76
C ILE A 20 -11.55 -2.30 -0.51
N ASN A 21 -12.74 -2.32 0.08
CA ASN A 21 -13.07 -3.22 1.21
C ASN A 21 -13.97 -4.40 0.80
N TYR A 22 -14.12 -4.69 -0.50
CA TYR A 22 -15.09 -5.69 -0.97
C TYR A 22 -14.58 -6.66 -2.05
N ALA A 23 -13.28 -6.97 -2.07
CA ALA A 23 -12.73 -8.02 -2.95
C ALA A 23 -11.54 -8.81 -2.35
N ALA A 24 -11.40 -8.81 -1.01
CA ALA A 24 -10.17 -9.18 -0.32
C ALA A 24 -9.61 -10.58 -0.64
N SER A 25 -10.44 -11.59 -0.83
CA SER A 25 -9.97 -12.95 -1.13
C SER A 25 -9.59 -13.16 -2.60
N GLY A 26 -10.28 -12.51 -3.54
CA GLY A 26 -10.00 -12.64 -4.98
C GLY A 26 -8.70 -11.95 -5.37
N SER A 27 -8.43 -10.78 -4.79
CA SER A 27 -7.24 -9.98 -5.09
C SER A 27 -5.94 -10.66 -4.64
N LEU A 28 -5.92 -11.29 -3.46
CA LEU A 28 -4.74 -12.01 -2.97
C LEU A 28 -4.33 -13.15 -3.91
N ARG A 29 -5.31 -13.99 -4.28
CA ARG A 29 -5.06 -15.12 -5.18
C ARG A 29 -4.61 -14.64 -6.56
N ALA A 30 -5.26 -13.64 -7.14
CA ALA A 30 -4.89 -13.10 -8.44
C ALA A 30 -3.48 -12.48 -8.44
N VAL A 31 -3.07 -11.83 -7.35
CA VAL A 31 -1.68 -11.36 -7.17
C VAL A 31 -0.71 -12.56 -7.09
N GLN A 32 -1.00 -13.56 -6.26
CA GLN A 32 -0.14 -14.75 -6.10
C GLN A 32 0.00 -15.57 -7.37
N LEU A 33 -1.04 -15.62 -8.22
CA LEU A 33 -1.02 -16.27 -9.53
C LEU A 33 -0.34 -15.42 -10.62
N GLY A 34 -0.02 -14.15 -10.32
CA GLY A 34 0.60 -13.22 -11.28
C GLY A 34 -0.38 -12.56 -12.25
N GLU A 35 -1.68 -12.79 -12.12
CA GLU A 35 -2.73 -12.16 -12.92
C GLU A 35 -2.85 -10.65 -12.63
N LEU A 36 -2.58 -10.28 -11.38
CA LEU A 36 -2.49 -8.89 -10.94
C LEU A 36 -1.08 -8.58 -10.41
N THR A 37 -0.63 -7.37 -10.69
CA THR A 37 0.60 -6.81 -10.14
C THR A 37 0.28 -5.98 -8.91
N LEU A 38 0.90 -6.31 -7.77
CA LEU A 38 0.80 -5.52 -6.54
C LEU A 38 1.88 -4.44 -6.54
N VAL A 39 1.48 -3.18 -6.34
CA VAL A 39 2.39 -2.03 -6.27
C VAL A 39 2.19 -1.31 -4.96
N CYS A 40 3.23 -1.23 -4.13
CA CYS A 40 3.20 -0.55 -2.84
C CYS A 40 4.08 0.70 -2.85
N VAL A 41 3.64 1.75 -2.17
CA VAL A 41 4.45 2.96 -1.98
C VAL A 41 5.30 2.78 -0.72
N MET A 42 6.63 2.77 -0.90
CA MET A 42 7.62 2.63 0.16
C MET A 42 8.57 3.82 0.13
N LYS A 43 8.65 4.60 1.22
CA LYS A 43 9.50 5.80 1.31
C LYS A 43 9.36 6.70 0.07
N ASP A 44 8.10 7.00 -0.27
CA ASP A 44 7.69 7.84 -1.41
C ASP A 44 7.96 7.28 -2.82
N GLU A 45 8.47 6.05 -2.93
CA GLU A 45 8.63 5.37 -4.22
C GLU A 45 7.59 4.24 -4.39
N ALA A 46 6.93 4.20 -5.54
CA ALA A 46 6.09 3.07 -5.92
C ALA A 46 6.95 1.89 -6.37
N ARG A 47 6.83 0.75 -5.69
CA ARG A 47 7.56 -0.48 -6.00
C ARG A 47 6.61 -1.61 -6.32
N VAL A 48 6.93 -2.34 -7.39
CA VAL A 48 6.27 -3.60 -7.72
C VAL A 48 6.73 -4.67 -6.73
N ILE A 49 5.78 -5.38 -6.14
CA ILE A 49 6.04 -6.44 -5.18
C ILE A 49 6.02 -7.79 -5.89
N ASP A 50 7.04 -8.61 -5.63
CA ASP A 50 7.07 -9.99 -6.10
C ASP A 50 5.91 -10.77 -5.43
N PRO A 51 5.01 -11.39 -6.22
CA PRO A 51 3.93 -12.23 -5.72
C PRO A 51 4.35 -13.26 -4.66
N LYS A 52 5.56 -13.83 -4.78
CA LYS A 52 6.09 -14.86 -3.86
C LYS A 52 6.39 -14.34 -2.46
N LEU A 53 6.44 -13.02 -2.30
CA LEU A 53 6.63 -12.36 -1.00
C LEU A 53 5.29 -12.10 -0.30
N VAL A 54 4.17 -12.14 -1.02
CA VAL A 54 2.82 -11.87 -0.50
C VAL A 54 2.26 -13.13 0.16
N VAL A 55 1.97 -13.01 1.45
CA VAL A 55 1.50 -14.11 2.29
C VAL A 55 -0.01 -14.03 2.50
N ASP A 56 -0.53 -12.84 2.78
CA ASP A 56 -1.94 -12.65 3.13
C ASP A 56 -2.45 -11.25 2.77
N PHE A 57 -3.77 -11.08 2.77
CA PHE A 57 -4.45 -9.79 2.70
C PHE A 57 -5.63 -9.78 3.67
N VAL A 58 -5.44 -9.11 4.81
CA VAL A 58 -6.40 -9.06 5.91
C VAL A 58 -6.63 -7.62 6.35
N ASP A 59 -7.88 -7.25 6.58
CA ASP A 59 -8.28 -5.91 7.06
C ASP A 59 -7.70 -4.74 6.24
N GLY A 60 -7.62 -4.91 4.92
CA GLY A 60 -7.06 -3.90 4.02
C GLY A 60 -5.53 -3.80 4.07
N VAL A 61 -4.84 -4.76 4.69
CA VAL A 61 -3.40 -4.79 4.86
C VAL A 61 -2.80 -5.95 4.07
N TRP A 62 -1.83 -5.65 3.22
CA TRP A 62 -1.03 -6.67 2.55
C TRP A 62 0.06 -7.15 3.50
N VAL A 63 0.11 -8.45 3.72
CA VAL A 63 1.10 -9.11 4.58
C VAL A 63 2.14 -9.78 3.69
N PHE A 64 3.41 -9.53 4.02
CA PHE A 64 4.56 -10.09 3.33
C PHE A 64 5.40 -10.93 4.29
N LYS A 65 6.31 -11.74 3.73
CA LYS A 65 7.27 -12.52 4.54
C LYS A 65 8.12 -11.66 5.50
N ALA A 66 8.34 -10.39 5.16
CA ALA A 66 9.21 -9.47 5.91
C ALA A 66 8.52 -8.18 6.36
N GLY A 67 7.18 -8.17 6.50
CA GLY A 67 6.45 -6.99 6.98
C GLY A 67 5.03 -6.90 6.47
N SER A 68 4.45 -5.71 6.54
CA SER A 68 3.11 -5.45 6.00
C SER A 68 3.00 -4.02 5.46
N ALA A 69 2.04 -3.79 4.57
CA ALA A 69 1.75 -2.46 4.03
C ALA A 69 0.26 -2.27 3.76
N LYS A 70 -0.24 -1.07 4.06
CA LYS A 70 -1.60 -0.63 3.69
C LYS A 70 -1.61 0.22 2.41
N ASN A 71 -0.47 0.83 2.07
CA ASN A 71 -0.37 1.74 0.94
C ASN A 71 0.02 0.98 -0.34
N CYS A 72 -0.88 0.11 -0.79
CA CYS A 72 -0.67 -0.70 -1.99
C CYS A 72 -1.89 -0.63 -2.91
N SER A 73 -1.64 -0.83 -4.20
CA SER A 73 -2.64 -0.87 -5.25
C SER A 73 -2.40 -2.11 -6.13
N VAL A 74 -3.48 -2.69 -6.63
CA VAL A 74 -3.41 -3.79 -7.60
C VAL A 74 -3.63 -3.24 -9.00
N LYS A 75 -2.85 -3.72 -9.97
CA LYS A 75 -2.96 -3.37 -11.38
C LYS A 75 -3.05 -4.63 -12.24
N PRO A 76 -3.74 -4.61 -13.38
CA PRO A 76 -3.70 -5.72 -14.33
C PRO A 76 -2.25 -6.01 -14.76
N SER A 77 -1.83 -7.27 -14.72
CA SER A 77 -0.60 -7.69 -15.39
C SER A 77 -0.84 -7.66 -16.90
N LYS A 78 0.04 -6.98 -17.65
CA LYS A 78 -0.04 -6.89 -19.12
C LYS A 78 0.21 -8.23 -19.78
#